data_AF-A0A6C0J8E5-F1
#
_entry.id   AF-A0A6C0J8E5-F1
#
_cell.length_a   1.000
_cell.length_b   1.000
_cell.length_c   1.000
_cell.angle_alpha   90.00
_cell.angle_beta   90.00
_cell.angle_gamma   90.00
#
_symmetry.space_group_name_H-M   'P 1'
#
loop_
_entity.id
_entity.type
_entity.pdbx_description
1 polymer ?
#
loop_
_entity_poly.entity_id
_entity_poly.type
_entity_poly.pdbx_seq_one_letter_code
_entity_poly.pdbx_strand_id
1 'polypeptide(L)'
;MNTIINKQKYSEVERIKRKEKKAWALYYESARQYFDLLEHIKKKTNIDKLISPPSCFVESVTELYDEANKKLECNICLEIMTKQTFAFTNCFHIMCINCIKRLSKDRKHCPTCRRNM
;
A
#
# COMPACT_ATOMS: atom_id res chain seq x y z
N MET A 1 -58.08 7.18 17.60
CA MET A 1 -56.95 7.84 16.89
C MET A 1 -55.57 7.30 17.30
N ASN A 2 -55.29 7.01 18.57
CA ASN A 2 -53.97 6.55 19.03
C ASN A 2 -53.46 5.22 18.41
N THR A 3 -54.34 4.29 18.07
CA THR A 3 -53.96 2.97 17.53
C THR A 3 -53.42 3.01 16.09
N ILE A 4 -53.86 3.99 15.30
CA ILE A 4 -53.45 4.17 13.89
C ILE A 4 -52.04 4.78 13.85
N ILE A 5 -51.77 5.76 14.72
CA ILE A 5 -50.46 6.41 14.86
C ILE A 5 -49.38 5.40 15.27
N ASN A 6 -49.70 4.47 16.19
CA ASN A 6 -48.77 3.42 16.61
C ASN A 6 -48.47 2.39 15.50
N LYS A 7 -49.45 2.03 14.67
CA LYS A 7 -49.23 1.13 13.52
C LYS A 7 -48.34 1.78 12.45
N GLN A 8 -48.54 3.07 12.17
CA GLN A 8 -47.70 3.82 11.23
C GLN A 8 -46.25 3.93 11.71
N LYS A 9 -46.02 4.25 12.99
CA LYS A 9 -44.68 4.27 13.59
C LYS A 9 -43.98 2.91 13.52
N TYR A 10 -44.71 1.83 13.81
CA TYR A 10 -44.17 0.47 13.72
C TYR A 10 -43.77 0.09 12.28
N SER A 11 -44.59 0.44 11.28
CA SER A 11 -44.25 0.19 9.87
C SER A 11 -43.00 0.94 9.40
N GLU A 12 -42.77 2.15 9.92
CA GLU A 12 -41.58 2.94 9.57
C GLU A 12 -40.31 2.35 10.19
N VAL A 13 -40.37 1.90 11.45
CA VAL A 13 -39.26 1.19 12.10
C VAL A 13 -38.85 -0.06 11.31
N GLU A 14 -39.83 -0.85 10.86
CA GLU A 14 -39.54 -2.03 10.03
C GLU A 14 -38.95 -1.66 8.66
N ARG A 15 -39.39 -0.56 8.07
CA ARG A 15 -38.80 -0.04 6.82
C ARG A 15 -37.34 0.35 7.00
N ILE A 16 -37.01 1.01 8.11
CA ILE A 16 -35.63 1.41 8.46
C ILE A 16 -34.75 0.16 8.67
N LYS A 17 -35.20 -0.82 9.46
CA LYS A 17 -34.46 -2.08 9.67
C LYS A 17 -34.17 -2.82 8.36
N ARG A 18 -35.12 -2.84 7.42
CA ARG A 18 -34.92 -3.44 6.09
C ARG A 18 -33.85 -2.70 5.29
N LYS A 19 -33.85 -1.36 5.33
CA LYS A 19 -32.83 -0.53 4.68
C LYS A 19 -31.46 -0.78 5.29
N GLU A 20 -31.35 -0.83 6.61
CA GLU A 20 -30.10 -1.14 7.32
C GLU A 20 -29.58 -2.52 6.94
N LYS A 21 -30.43 -3.55 6.97
CA LYS A 21 -30.04 -4.91 6.56
C LYS A 21 -29.55 -4.95 5.12
N LYS A 22 -30.21 -4.22 4.21
CA LYS A 22 -29.78 -4.11 2.80
C LYS A 22 -28.45 -3.36 2.67
N ALA A 23 -28.25 -2.27 3.41
CA ALA A 23 -27.01 -1.51 3.41
C ALA A 23 -25.82 -2.36 3.89
N TRP A 24 -26.02 -3.11 4.98
CA TRP A 24 -25.01 -4.06 5.46
C TRP A 24 -24.70 -5.16 4.46
N ALA A 25 -25.72 -5.74 3.81
CA ALA A 25 -25.51 -6.76 2.78
C ALA A 25 -24.63 -6.23 1.63
N LEU A 26 -24.92 -5.03 1.14
CA LEU A 26 -24.14 -4.38 0.09
C LEU A 26 -22.70 -4.05 0.53
N TYR A 27 -22.53 -3.62 1.78
CA TYR A 27 -21.19 -3.39 2.35
C TYR A 27 -20.36 -4.67 2.41
N TYR A 28 -20.93 -5.78 2.89
CA TYR A 28 -20.19 -7.04 2.99
C TYR A 28 -19.92 -7.66 1.61
N GLU A 29 -20.79 -7.43 0.64
CA GLU A 29 -20.55 -7.82 -0.76
C GLU A 29 -19.38 -7.05 -1.36
N SER A 30 -19.34 -5.73 -1.20
CA SER A 30 -18.23 -4.91 -1.71
C SER A 30 -16.91 -5.21 -1.00
N ALA A 31 -16.94 -5.43 0.32
CA ALA A 31 -15.77 -5.84 1.08
C ALA A 31 -15.22 -7.20 0.58
N ARG A 32 -16.10 -8.16 0.29
CA ARG A 32 -15.70 -9.46 -0.28
C ARG A 32 -15.03 -9.28 -1.63
N GLN A 33 -15.64 -8.53 -2.55
CA GLN A 33 -15.06 -8.26 -3.87
C GLN A 33 -13.68 -7.61 -3.77
N TYR A 34 -13.48 -6.70 -2.80
CA TYR A 34 -12.18 -6.09 -2.52
C TYR A 34 -11.14 -7.13 -2.06
N PHE A 35 -11.49 -8.01 -1.12
CA PHE A 35 -10.57 -9.05 -0.66
C PHE A 35 -10.23 -10.06 -1.78
N ASP A 36 -11.21 -10.44 -2.58
CA ASP A 36 -11.00 -11.33 -3.74
C ASP A 36 -10.03 -10.69 -4.74
N LEU A 37 -10.17 -9.38 -5.00
CA LEU A 37 -9.25 -8.62 -5.86
C LEU A 37 -7.83 -8.61 -5.29
N LEU A 38 -7.66 -8.35 -3.99
CA LEU A 38 -6.36 -8.37 -3.34
C LEU A 38 -5.69 -9.74 -3.44
N GLU A 39 -6.46 -10.82 -3.29
CA GLU A 39 -5.95 -12.18 -3.45
C GLU A 39 -5.53 -12.46 -4.89
N HIS A 40 -6.34 -12.01 -5.86
CA HIS A 40 -5.99 -12.11 -7.29
C HIS A 40 -4.72 -11.34 -7.63
N ILE A 41 -4.57 -10.11 -7.10
CA ILE A 41 -3.35 -9.31 -7.26
C ILE A 41 -2.18 -10.10 -6.70
N LYS A 42 -2.23 -10.56 -5.44
CA LYS A 42 -1.15 -11.36 -4.83
C LYS A 42 -0.78 -12.61 -5.64
N LYS A 43 -1.76 -13.30 -6.24
CA LYS A 43 -1.51 -14.50 -7.06
C LYS A 43 -0.94 -14.17 -8.44
N LYS A 44 -1.40 -13.10 -9.09
CA LYS A 44 -0.98 -12.71 -10.44
C LYS A 44 0.31 -11.91 -10.46
N THR A 45 0.55 -11.10 -9.45
CA THR A 45 1.75 -10.29 -9.40
C THR A 45 2.88 -11.16 -8.86
N ASN A 46 3.81 -11.53 -9.75
CA ASN A 46 5.14 -12.01 -9.36
C ASN A 46 5.97 -10.85 -8.74
N ILE A 47 5.37 -9.97 -7.94
CA ILE A 47 6.06 -8.88 -7.24
C ILE A 47 7.15 -9.46 -6.35
N ASP A 48 6.90 -10.61 -5.73
CA ASP A 48 7.91 -11.32 -4.94
C ASP A 48 9.09 -11.85 -5.78
N LYS A 49 8.94 -11.92 -7.12
CA LYS A 49 10.03 -12.26 -8.05
C LYS A 49 10.68 -11.03 -8.69
N LEU A 50 10.19 -9.81 -8.45
CA LEU A 50 10.89 -8.61 -8.87
C LEU A 50 12.09 -8.42 -7.95
N ILE A 51 13.24 -8.86 -8.44
CA ILE A 51 14.54 -8.74 -7.75
C ILE A 51 14.98 -7.26 -7.73
N SER A 52 14.53 -6.46 -8.69
CA SER A 52 14.80 -5.03 -8.75
C SER A 52 13.62 -4.26 -9.34
N PRO A 53 13.48 -2.96 -9.01
CA PRO A 53 12.52 -2.11 -9.70
C PRO A 53 12.79 -2.01 -11.21
N PRO A 54 11.75 -1.89 -12.05
CA PRO A 54 11.91 -1.59 -13.47
C PRO A 54 12.67 -0.27 -13.70
N SER A 55 13.46 -0.17 -14.76
CA SER A 55 14.25 1.05 -15.06
C SER A 55 13.37 2.30 -15.20
N CYS A 56 12.22 2.19 -15.87
CA CYS A 56 11.27 3.30 -16.02
C CYS A 56 10.75 3.82 -14.66
N PHE A 57 10.61 2.96 -13.65
CA PHE A 57 10.23 3.37 -12.30
C PHE A 57 11.36 4.17 -11.63
N VAL A 58 12.61 3.73 -11.78
CA VAL A 58 13.78 4.43 -11.25
C VAL A 58 13.89 5.83 -11.88
N GLU A 59 13.73 5.92 -13.20
CA GLU A 59 13.74 7.19 -13.94
C GLU A 59 12.65 8.15 -13.44
N SER A 60 11.38 7.70 -13.42
CA SER A 60 10.25 8.54 -12.99
C SER A 60 10.38 9.01 -11.54
N VAL A 61 10.84 8.15 -10.63
CA VAL A 61 11.07 8.56 -9.22
C VAL A 61 12.13 9.65 -9.18
N THR A 62 13.20 9.51 -9.93
CA THR A 62 14.32 10.44 -9.88
C THR A 62 13.96 11.81 -10.49
N GLU A 63 13.22 11.82 -11.59
CA GLU A 63 12.66 13.05 -12.19
C GLU A 63 11.76 13.80 -11.20
N LEU A 64 10.87 13.09 -10.51
CA LEU A 64 10.03 13.65 -9.45
C LEU A 64 10.83 14.32 -8.33
N TYR A 65 11.96 13.74 -7.92
CA TYR A 65 12.82 14.32 -6.89
C TYR A 65 13.58 15.56 -7.39
N ASP A 66 14.03 15.54 -8.65
CA ASP A 66 14.67 16.70 -9.29
C ASP A 66 13.68 17.87 -9.41
N GLU A 67 12.45 17.61 -9.87
CA GLU A 67 11.37 18.59 -9.96
C GLU A 67 10.99 19.16 -8.59
N ALA A 68 10.95 18.31 -7.57
CA ALA A 68 10.68 18.73 -6.20
C ALA A 68 11.85 19.49 -5.56
N ASN A 69 13.01 19.60 -6.24
CA ASN A 69 14.29 20.11 -5.72
C ASN A 69 14.65 19.49 -4.34
N LYS A 70 14.23 18.24 -4.12
CA LYS A 70 14.44 17.53 -2.87
C LYS A 70 15.70 16.69 -3.01
N LYS A 71 16.71 17.02 -2.21
CA LYS A 71 17.90 16.18 -2.08
C LYS A 71 17.47 14.86 -1.43
N LEU A 72 17.70 13.76 -2.13
CA LEU A 72 17.52 12.42 -1.58
C LEU A 72 18.62 12.17 -0.56
N GLU A 73 18.27 11.84 0.67
CA GLU A 73 19.22 11.51 1.73
C GLU A 73 19.12 10.03 2.09
N CYS A 74 20.27 9.35 2.26
CA CYS A 74 20.25 7.97 2.69
C CYS A 74 19.87 7.89 4.16
N ASN A 75 18.80 7.15 4.49
CA ASN A 75 18.34 6.95 5.86
C ASN A 75 19.27 6.12 6.77
N ILE A 76 20.46 5.71 6.28
CA ILE A 76 21.44 4.92 7.03
C ILE A 76 22.71 5.73 7.34
N CYS A 77 23.28 6.40 6.34
CA CYS A 77 24.49 7.21 6.50
C CYS A 77 24.22 8.72 6.51
N LEU A 78 22.99 9.15 6.21
CA LEU A 78 22.57 10.55 6.11
C LEU A 78 23.30 11.36 5.01
N GLU A 79 23.93 10.66 4.06
CA GLU A 79 24.58 11.31 2.92
C GLU A 79 23.57 11.61 1.81
N ILE A 80 23.80 12.72 1.10
CA ILE A 80 23.03 13.09 -0.10
C ILE A 80 23.33 12.08 -1.22
N MET A 81 22.27 11.54 -1.80
CA MET A 81 22.31 10.61 -2.91
C MET A 81 21.99 11.35 -4.22
N THR A 82 22.72 10.96 -5.26
CA THR A 82 22.50 11.31 -6.67
C THR A 82 21.85 10.15 -7.41
N LYS A 83 21.43 10.37 -8.67
CA LYS A 83 20.87 9.32 -9.55
C LYS A 83 21.76 8.08 -9.64
N GLN A 84 23.08 8.25 -9.54
CA GLN A 84 24.08 7.20 -9.69
C GLN A 84 24.42 6.49 -8.38
N THR A 85 24.08 7.07 -7.24
CA THR A 85 24.51 6.59 -5.92
C THR A 85 23.36 6.04 -5.07
N PHE A 86 22.10 6.36 -5.40
CA PHE A 86 20.96 5.70 -4.80
C PHE A 86 20.68 4.34 -5.47
N ALA A 87 20.15 3.42 -4.69
CA ALA A 87 19.69 2.14 -5.16
C ALA A 87 18.47 1.67 -4.37
N PHE A 88 17.76 0.72 -4.94
CA PHE A 88 16.62 0.07 -4.31
C PHE A 88 17.02 -1.30 -3.79
N THR A 89 16.45 -1.64 -2.64
CA THR A 89 16.41 -3.04 -2.17
C THR A 89 15.34 -3.83 -2.93
N ASN A 90 15.36 -5.17 -2.84
CA ASN A 90 14.33 -6.02 -3.47
C ASN A 90 12.91 -5.76 -2.92
N CYS A 91 12.82 -5.11 -1.75
CA CYS A 91 11.59 -4.62 -1.15
C CYS A 91 11.28 -3.14 -1.44
N PHE A 92 11.95 -2.56 -2.44
CA PHE A 92 11.72 -1.21 -2.97
C PHE A 92 11.99 -0.04 -2.02
N HIS A 93 12.72 -0.28 -0.92
CA HIS A 93 13.23 0.82 -0.08
C HIS A 93 14.52 1.38 -0.65
N ILE A 94 14.63 2.73 -0.64
CA ILE A 94 15.75 3.49 -1.19
C ILE A 94 16.83 3.70 -0.14
N MET A 95 18.10 3.51 -0.54
CA MET A 95 19.29 3.82 0.25
C MET A 95 20.52 3.89 -0.68
N CYS A 96 21.66 4.38 -0.19
CA CYS A 96 22.85 4.48 -1.03
C CYS A 96 23.43 3.09 -1.33
N ILE A 97 24.04 2.93 -2.51
CA ILE A 97 24.66 1.68 -2.97
C ILE A 97 25.66 1.13 -1.95
N ASN A 98 26.41 2.02 -1.29
CA ASN A 98 27.39 1.63 -0.28
C ASN A 98 26.72 1.00 0.95
N CYS A 99 25.61 1.58 1.42
CA CYS A 99 24.85 1.01 2.53
C CYS A 99 24.19 -0.31 2.16
N ILE A 100 23.64 -0.46 0.94
CA ILE A 100 23.13 -1.75 0.45
C ILE A 100 24.24 -2.79 0.47
N LYS A 101 25.38 -2.52 -0.17
CA LYS A 101 26.50 -3.47 -0.26
C LYS A 101 27.02 -3.89 1.11
N ARG A 102 27.06 -2.98 2.08
CA ARG A 102 27.44 -3.28 3.47
C ARG A 102 26.36 -4.14 4.15
N LEU A 103 25.10 -3.73 4.07
CA LEU A 103 23.99 -4.47 4.68
C LEU A 103 23.85 -5.86 4.09
N SER A 104 23.92 -6.05 2.77
CA SER A 104 23.86 -7.39 2.16
C SER A 104 24.97 -8.34 2.64
N LYS A 105 26.09 -7.83 3.18
CA LYS A 105 27.14 -8.64 3.82
C LYS A 105 26.85 -8.91 5.29
N ASP A 106 26.48 -7.88 6.06
CA ASP A 106 26.39 -7.95 7.52
C ASP A 106 25.00 -8.37 8.02
N ARG A 107 23.94 -8.01 7.29
CA ARG A 107 22.53 -8.20 7.64
C ARG A 107 21.69 -8.50 6.39
N LYS A 108 21.18 -9.72 6.30
CA LYS A 108 20.31 -10.15 5.18
C LYS A 108 18.91 -9.51 5.15
N HIS A 109 18.64 -8.47 5.94
CA HIS A 109 17.31 -7.87 6.08
C HIS A 109 17.33 -6.35 5.90
N CYS A 110 16.27 -5.83 5.30
CA CYS A 110 16.06 -4.41 5.06
C CYS A 110 15.89 -3.66 6.39
N PRO A 111 16.62 -2.56 6.63
CA PRO A 111 16.47 -1.77 7.85
C PRO A 111 15.11 -1.07 7.96
N THR A 112 14.40 -0.86 6.84
CA THR A 112 13.10 -0.17 6.83
C THR A 112 11.94 -1.10 7.11
N CYS A 113 11.88 -2.27 6.46
CA CYS A 113 10.72 -3.19 6.57
C CYS A 113 11.06 -4.61 7.04
N ARG A 114 12.33 -4.90 7.28
CA ARG A 114 12.84 -6.20 7.76
C ARG A 114 12.58 -7.40 6.84
N ARG A 115 12.19 -7.18 5.58
CA ARG A 115 12.20 -8.23 4.54
C ARG A 115 13.63 -8.55 4.11
N ASN A 116 13.84 -9.71 3.50
CA ASN A 116 15.14 -10.11 3.01
C ASN A 116 15.66 -9.17 1.90
N MET A 117 16.94 -8.85 1.95
CA MET A 117 17.67 -8.04 0.96
C MET A 117 18.43 -8.89 -0.05
#